data_AF-A0AAV5GJP9-F1
#
_entry.id   AF-A0AAV5GJP9-F1
#
_cell.length_a   1.000
_cell.length_b   1.000
_cell.length_c   1.000
_cell.angle_alpha   90.00
_cell.angle_beta   90.00
_cell.angle_gamma   90.00
#
_symmetry.space_group_name_H-M   'P 1'
#
loop_
_entity.id
_entity.type
_entity.pdbx_description
1 polymer ?
#
loop_
_entity_poly.entity_id
_entity_poly.type
_entity_poly.pdbx_seq_one_letter_code
_entity_poly.pdbx_strand_id
1 'polypeptide(L)'
;MDQFDSLLDLEEQFYQRGVAQGLPHGHLHGLFEGRELGRDSSWTLWEEIGYIQGMALVWKRILALQGTDSGRAVQSLDQILALAAAFPTSNDSSSLDPSAGDSGAADQQGHGGIDIAAQLSTLRTKYRTVCATLGARPRMAVSSGTDQNGSAAAAAAGAAGEGQAEAARAASLSI
;
A
#
# COMPACT_ATOMS: atom_id res chain seq x y z
N MET A 1 -13.28 37.22 51.55
CA MET A 1 -12.85 35.83 51.80
C MET A 1 -12.61 35.24 50.42
N ASP A 2 -11.61 35.74 49.69
CA ASP A 2 -11.60 35.64 48.21
C ASP A 2 -10.22 35.28 47.63
N GLN A 3 -9.20 35.07 48.46
CA GLN A 3 -7.82 34.81 48.01
C GLN A 3 -7.41 33.33 48.07
N PHE A 4 -8.13 32.53 48.87
CA PHE A 4 -7.91 31.07 48.96
C PHE A 4 -8.86 30.27 48.06
N ASP A 5 -9.99 30.85 47.65
CA ASP A 5 -10.94 30.22 46.72
C ASP A 5 -10.31 30.06 45.32
N SER A 6 -9.55 31.04 44.85
CA SER A 6 -8.79 30.91 43.59
C SER A 6 -7.69 29.84 43.65
N LEU A 7 -7.22 29.48 44.85
CA LEU A 7 -6.22 28.43 45.06
C LEU A 7 -6.87 27.04 45.04
N LEU A 8 -8.12 26.92 45.50
CA LEU A 8 -8.93 25.71 45.41
C LEU A 8 -9.30 25.39 43.95
N ASP A 9 -9.61 26.41 43.15
CA ASP A 9 -9.97 26.26 41.73
C ASP A 9 -8.75 26.26 40.79
N LEU A 10 -7.53 26.32 41.34
CA LEU A 10 -6.31 26.49 40.54
C LEU A 10 -6.05 25.30 39.63
N GLU A 11 -6.30 24.08 40.11
CA GLU A 11 -6.17 22.85 39.33
C GLU A 11 -7.13 22.84 38.14
N GLU A 12 -8.40 23.17 38.37
CA GLU A 12 -9.42 23.21 37.33
C GLU A 12 -9.11 24.30 36.29
N GLN A 13 -8.61 25.46 36.71
CA GLN A 13 -8.18 26.52 35.79
C GLN A 13 -7.00 26.07 34.91
N PHE A 14 -6.00 25.38 35.46
CA PHE A 14 -4.89 24.83 34.67
C PHE A 14 -5.34 23.71 33.75
N TYR A 15 -6.26 22.86 34.19
CA TYR A 15 -6.85 21.81 33.35
C TYR A 15 -7.62 22.40 32.17
N GLN A 16 -8.56 23.32 32.44
CA GLN A 16 -9.35 24.04 31.45
C GLN A 16 -8.45 24.76 30.44
N ARG A 17 -7.41 25.46 30.93
CA ARG A 17 -6.43 26.14 30.08
C ARG A 17 -5.61 25.16 29.25
N GLY A 18 -5.19 24.05 29.83
CA GLY A 18 -4.44 23.00 29.14
C GLY A 18 -5.26 22.36 28.02
N VAL A 19 -6.53 22.04 28.27
CA VAL A 19 -7.46 21.51 27.25
C VAL A 19 -7.74 22.56 26.17
N ALA A 20 -8.06 23.80 26.56
CA ALA A 20 -8.38 24.87 25.61
C ALA A 20 -7.21 25.22 24.68
N GLN A 21 -5.97 25.04 25.13
CA GLN A 21 -4.78 25.27 24.31
C GLN A 21 -4.32 24.02 23.55
N GLY A 22 -4.33 22.86 24.23
CA GLY A 22 -3.78 21.62 23.71
C GLY A 22 -4.67 20.94 22.67
N LEU A 23 -5.99 20.99 22.85
CA LEU A 23 -6.94 20.32 21.97
C LEU A 23 -6.98 20.90 20.53
N PRO A 24 -7.11 22.24 20.33
CA PRO A 24 -7.04 22.79 18.98
C PRO A 24 -5.65 22.62 18.36
N HIS A 25 -4.59 22.71 19.17
CA HIS A 25 -3.22 22.52 18.68
C HIS A 25 -2.98 21.08 18.21
N GLY A 26 -3.38 20.09 19.02
CA GLY A 26 -3.26 18.68 18.68
C GLY A 26 -4.08 18.30 17.46
N HIS A 27 -5.29 18.84 17.32
CA HIS A 27 -6.12 18.63 16.13
C HIS A 27 -5.45 19.17 14.86
N LEU A 28 -4.96 20.41 14.89
CA LEU A 28 -4.23 21.00 13.76
C LEU A 28 -2.96 20.21 13.43
N HIS A 29 -2.18 19.83 14.45
CA HIS A 29 -0.94 19.09 14.23
C HIS A 29 -1.20 17.72 13.62
N GLY A 30 -2.19 16.97 14.14
CA GLY A 30 -2.59 15.69 13.57
C GLY A 30 -3.08 15.81 12.13
N LEU A 31 -3.79 16.89 11.78
CA LEU A 31 -4.22 17.15 10.41
C LEU A 31 -3.02 17.41 9.48
N PHE A 32 -2.04 18.23 9.90
CA PHE A 32 -0.86 18.51 9.10
C PHE A 32 0.02 17.26 8.93
N GLU A 33 0.32 16.56 10.02
CA GLU A 33 1.13 15.36 10.01
C GLU A 33 0.48 14.26 9.15
N GLY A 34 -0.83 14.04 9.29
CA GLY A 34 -1.57 13.07 8.49
C GLY A 34 -1.54 13.39 6.98
N ARG A 35 -1.59 14.67 6.61
CA ARG A 35 -1.49 15.10 5.20
C ARG A 35 -0.09 14.89 4.63
N GLU A 36 0.95 15.18 5.40
CA GLU A 36 2.32 14.95 4.98
C GLU A 36 2.60 13.45 4.82
N LEU A 37 2.24 12.65 5.82
CA LEU A 37 2.38 11.20 5.78
C LEU A 37 1.60 10.58 4.61
N GLY A 38 0.38 11.05 4.37
CA GLY A 38 -0.43 10.61 3.24
C GLY A 38 0.23 10.90 1.89
N ARG A 39 0.81 12.09 1.71
CA ARG A 39 1.53 12.45 0.47
C ARG A 39 2.73 11.53 0.23
N ASP A 40 3.52 11.27 1.26
CA ASP A 40 4.76 10.51 1.14
C ASP A 40 4.48 9.01 0.93
N SER A 41 3.48 8.47 1.61
CA SER A 41 3.08 7.06 1.48
C SER A 41 2.35 6.77 0.16
N SER A 42 1.58 7.73 -0.36
CA SER A 42 0.76 7.54 -1.57
C SER A 42 1.59 7.26 -2.82
N TRP A 43 2.80 7.83 -2.93
CA TRP A 43 3.65 7.60 -4.11
C TRP A 43 4.00 6.12 -4.27
N THR A 44 4.45 5.48 -3.19
CA THR A 44 4.84 4.06 -3.19
C THR A 44 3.67 3.16 -3.54
N LEU A 45 2.48 3.49 -3.03
CA LEU A 45 1.26 2.76 -3.36
C LEU A 45 0.90 2.88 -4.85
N TRP A 46 0.89 4.10 -5.38
CA TRP A 46 0.51 4.36 -6.76
C TRP A 46 1.53 3.85 -7.78
N GLU A 47 2.82 3.81 -7.42
CA GLU A 47 3.85 3.19 -8.23
C GLU A 47 3.54 1.70 -8.49
N GLU A 48 3.15 0.96 -7.46
CA GLU A 48 2.81 -0.45 -7.59
C GLU A 48 1.52 -0.65 -8.43
N ILE A 49 0.48 0.13 -8.14
CA ILE A 49 -0.79 0.06 -8.89
C ILE A 49 -0.55 0.34 -10.38
N GLY A 50 0.20 1.41 -10.67
CA GLY A 50 0.55 1.80 -12.04
C GLY A 50 1.37 0.74 -12.75
N TYR A 51 2.32 0.09 -12.06
CA TYR A 51 3.09 -1.01 -12.62
C TYR A 51 2.19 -2.20 -13.00
N ILE A 52 1.31 -2.65 -12.09
CA ILE A 52 0.40 -3.78 -12.34
C ILE A 52 -0.56 -3.45 -13.49
N GLN A 53 -1.12 -2.24 -13.50
CA GLN A 53 -2.02 -1.76 -14.55
C GLN A 53 -1.31 -1.73 -15.92
N GLY A 54 -0.11 -1.15 -15.99
CA GLY A 54 0.68 -1.10 -17.21
C GLY A 54 1.03 -2.49 -17.75
N MET A 55 1.42 -3.40 -16.87
CA MET A 55 1.70 -4.79 -17.23
C MET A 55 0.46 -5.50 -17.78
N ALA A 56 -0.71 -5.28 -17.16
CA ALA A 56 -1.95 -5.86 -17.64
C ALA A 56 -2.30 -5.39 -19.06
N LEU A 57 -2.10 -4.10 -19.36
CA LEU A 57 -2.30 -3.55 -20.71
C LEU A 57 -1.35 -4.16 -21.74
N VAL A 58 -0.07 -4.32 -21.39
CA VAL A 58 0.95 -4.92 -22.27
C VAL A 58 0.59 -6.38 -22.60
N TRP A 59 0.29 -7.19 -21.59
CA TRP A 59 -0.10 -8.58 -21.81
C TRP A 59 -1.36 -8.72 -22.66
N LYS A 60 -2.36 -7.85 -22.43
CA LYS A 60 -3.58 -7.85 -23.25
C LYS A 60 -3.28 -7.59 -24.73
N ARG A 61 -2.35 -6.68 -25.04
CA ARG A 61 -1.89 -6.43 -26.42
C ARG A 61 -1.10 -7.62 -27.00
N ILE A 62 -0.22 -8.23 -26.21
CA ILE A 62 0.56 -9.40 -26.65
C ILE A 62 -0.38 -10.57 -27.00
N LEU A 63 -1.36 -10.88 -26.14
CA LEU A 63 -2.33 -11.94 -26.39
C LEU A 63 -3.16 -11.68 -27.65
N ALA A 64 -3.56 -10.42 -27.87
CA ALA A 64 -4.28 -10.02 -29.08
C ALA A 64 -3.44 -10.22 -30.35
N LEU A 65 -2.13 -9.97 -30.30
CA LEU A 65 -1.21 -10.18 -31.43
C LEU A 65 -0.90 -11.67 -31.67
N GLN A 66 -0.86 -12.49 -30.62
CA GLN A 66 -0.57 -13.91 -30.72
C GLN A 66 -1.74 -14.74 -31.25
N GLY A 67 -2.96 -14.19 -31.26
CA GLY A 67 -4.16 -14.91 -31.69
C GLY A 67 -4.46 -16.14 -30.82
N THR A 68 -3.94 -16.19 -29.60
CA THR A 68 -4.18 -17.29 -28.66
C THR A 68 -5.56 -17.12 -28.02
N ASP A 69 -6.39 -18.17 -28.10
CA ASP A 69 -7.72 -18.27 -27.47
C ASP A 69 -7.62 -18.33 -25.93
N SER A 70 -7.10 -17.26 -25.35
CA SER A 70 -6.84 -17.10 -23.93
C SER A 70 -7.92 -16.22 -23.30
N GLY A 71 -9.19 -16.42 -23.68
CA GLY A 71 -10.33 -15.61 -23.24
C GLY A 71 -10.43 -15.49 -21.71
N ARG A 72 -10.04 -16.53 -20.97
CA ARG A 72 -9.94 -16.50 -19.50
C ARG A 72 -8.84 -15.55 -19.00
N ALA A 73 -7.67 -15.54 -19.64
CA ALA A 73 -6.57 -14.65 -19.27
C ALA A 73 -6.93 -13.19 -19.56
N VAL A 74 -7.55 -12.92 -20.71
CA VAL A 74 -8.05 -11.59 -21.07
C VAL A 74 -9.10 -11.08 -20.08
N GLN A 75 -10.08 -11.92 -19.71
CA GLN A 75 -11.07 -11.57 -18.68
C GLN A 75 -10.41 -11.28 -17.33
N SER A 76 -9.40 -12.05 -16.94
CA SER A 76 -8.71 -11.82 -15.68
C SER A 76 -7.87 -10.53 -15.71
N LEU A 77 -7.29 -10.16 -16.85
CA LEU A 77 -6.61 -8.89 -17.06
C LEU A 77 -7.60 -7.72 -16.98
N ASP A 78 -8.80 -7.86 -17.55
CA ASP A 78 -9.85 -6.84 -17.45
C ASP A 78 -10.33 -6.62 -16.02
N GLN A 79 -10.41 -7.68 -15.22
CA GLN A 79 -10.69 -7.55 -13.78
C GLN A 79 -9.60 -6.79 -13.03
N ILE A 80 -8.31 -7.01 -13.38
CA ILE A 80 -7.20 -6.26 -12.78
C ILE A 80 -7.31 -4.78 -13.13
N LEU A 81 -7.61 -4.44 -14.39
CA LEU A 81 -7.79 -3.06 -14.83
C LEU A 81 -8.98 -2.39 -14.14
N ALA A 82 -10.09 -3.10 -13.97
CA ALA A 82 -11.25 -2.61 -13.24
C ALA A 82 -10.94 -2.32 -11.76
N LEU A 83 -10.18 -3.22 -11.11
CA LEU A 83 -9.73 -3.01 -9.73
C LEU A 83 -8.76 -1.83 -9.61
N ALA A 84 -7.83 -1.67 -10.54
CA ALA A 84 -6.91 -0.53 -10.57
C ALA A 84 -7.67 0.80 -10.77
N ALA A 85 -8.71 0.82 -11.61
CA ALA A 85 -9.53 2.00 -11.84
C ALA A 85 -10.45 2.36 -10.66
N ALA A 86 -10.68 1.45 -9.72
CA ALA A 86 -11.50 1.69 -8.53
C ALA A 86 -10.77 2.48 -7.42
N PHE A 87 -9.46 2.68 -7.55
CA PHE A 87 -8.70 3.47 -6.58
C PHE A 87 -9.04 4.97 -6.67
N PRO A 88 -9.19 5.66 -5.52
CA PRO A 88 -9.55 7.08 -5.50
C PRO A 88 -8.41 7.95 -6.03
N THR A 89 -8.72 8.78 -7.03
CA THR A 89 -7.74 9.72 -7.64
C THR A 89 -7.87 11.14 -7.12
N SER A 90 -8.95 11.45 -6.40
CA SER A 90 -9.22 12.75 -5.80
C SER A 90 -9.38 12.60 -4.30
N ASN A 91 -8.69 13.46 -3.55
CA ASN A 91 -8.84 13.58 -2.11
C ASN A 91 -9.80 14.74 -1.84
N ASP A 92 -11.04 14.42 -1.47
CA ASP A 92 -11.99 15.44 -1.02
C ASP A 92 -11.79 15.66 0.49
N SER A 93 -11.19 16.81 0.84
CA SER A 93 -10.94 17.21 2.23
C SER A 93 -12.07 18.05 2.83
N SER A 94 -13.18 18.26 2.11
CA SER A 94 -14.30 19.10 2.55
C SER A 94 -14.98 18.60 3.82
N SER A 95 -14.90 17.30 4.11
CA SER A 95 -15.42 16.70 5.34
C SER A 95 -14.54 16.92 6.58
N LEU A 96 -13.38 17.57 6.43
CA LEU A 96 -12.41 17.79 7.51
C LEU A 96 -12.37 19.26 7.97
N ASP A 97 -13.29 20.11 7.51
CA ASP A 97 -13.36 21.52 7.91
C ASP A 97 -13.88 21.65 9.35
N PRO A 98 -13.08 22.19 10.30
CA PRO A 98 -13.48 22.37 11.68
C PRO A 98 -14.58 23.43 11.89
N SER A 99 -14.98 24.16 10.83
CA SER A 99 -16.07 25.14 10.87
C SER A 99 -17.46 24.48 10.84
N ALA A 100 -17.54 23.19 10.51
CA ALA A 100 -18.74 22.38 10.72
C ALA A 100 -18.82 22.03 12.21
N GLY A 101 -19.61 22.81 12.96
CA GLY A 101 -19.69 22.74 14.42
C GLY A 101 -19.89 21.33 14.97
N ASP A 102 -19.28 21.11 16.13
CA ASP A 102 -19.37 19.93 17.00
C ASP A 102 -20.83 19.57 17.33
N SER A 103 -21.48 18.83 16.43
CA SER A 103 -22.58 17.97 16.83
C SER A 103 -21.97 16.72 17.43
N GLY A 104 -21.82 16.73 18.75
CA GLY A 104 -21.44 15.58 19.56
C GLY A 104 -22.22 14.34 19.14
N ALA A 105 -21.57 13.51 18.35
CA ALA A 105 -21.96 12.15 18.03
C ALA A 105 -20.66 11.42 17.71
N ALA A 106 -20.19 10.64 18.67
CA ALA A 106 -19.11 9.67 18.52
C ALA A 106 -19.49 8.52 17.55
N ASP A 107 -20.23 8.83 16.49
CA ASP A 107 -20.74 7.86 15.52
C ASP A 107 -21.06 8.48 14.15
N GLN A 108 -20.23 9.44 13.70
CA GLN A 108 -20.33 9.97 12.34
C GLN A 108 -19.19 9.41 11.48
N GLN A 109 -19.48 8.24 10.92
CA GLN A 109 -19.02 7.81 9.59
C GLN A 109 -17.50 7.74 9.42
N GLY A 110 -16.91 6.67 9.95
CA GLY A 110 -15.65 6.15 9.42
C GLY A 110 -15.75 6.07 7.90
N HIS A 111 -14.82 6.74 7.21
CA HIS A 111 -14.66 6.80 5.76
C HIS A 111 -15.45 5.71 5.03
N GLY A 112 -16.64 6.09 4.55
CA GLY A 112 -17.48 5.20 3.76
C GLY A 112 -16.75 4.83 2.47
N GLY A 113 -16.20 3.60 2.44
CA GLY A 113 -16.42 2.72 1.30
C GLY A 113 -15.22 1.93 0.80
N ILE A 114 -13.97 2.36 1.05
CA ILE A 114 -12.83 1.74 0.36
C ILE A 114 -11.66 1.51 1.32
N ASP A 115 -11.49 0.26 1.75
CA ASP A 115 -10.24 -0.22 2.35
C ASP A 115 -9.18 -0.38 1.24
N ILE A 116 -8.37 0.66 1.09
CA ILE A 116 -7.29 0.75 0.09
C ILE A 116 -6.30 -0.42 0.24
N ALA A 117 -6.00 -0.83 1.48
CA ALA A 117 -5.06 -1.92 1.74
C ALA A 117 -5.65 -3.28 1.32
N ALA A 118 -6.93 -3.53 1.63
CA ALA A 118 -7.64 -4.72 1.17
C ALA A 118 -7.75 -4.77 -0.36
N GLN A 119 -8.07 -3.65 -1.01
CA GLN A 119 -8.09 -3.57 -2.48
C GLN A 119 -6.72 -3.87 -3.10
N LEU A 120 -5.64 -3.31 -2.55
CA LEU A 120 -4.28 -3.57 -3.02
C LEU A 120 -3.89 -5.04 -2.86
N SER A 121 -4.24 -5.66 -1.73
CA SER A 121 -3.97 -7.09 -1.49
C SER A 121 -4.70 -7.98 -2.50
N THR A 122 -5.92 -7.60 -2.89
CA THR A 122 -6.72 -8.28 -3.90
C THR A 122 -6.10 -8.13 -5.29
N LEU A 123 -5.66 -6.90 -5.62
CA LEU A 123 -4.97 -6.59 -6.87
C LEU A 123 -3.69 -7.43 -7.03
N ARG A 124 -2.83 -7.45 -6.00
CA ARG A 124 -1.59 -8.25 -5.95
C ARG A 124 -1.87 -9.74 -6.15
N THR A 125 -2.89 -10.27 -5.46
CA THR A 125 -3.22 -11.69 -5.55
C THR A 125 -3.69 -12.06 -6.94
N LYS A 126 -4.58 -11.28 -7.54
CA LYS A 126 -5.02 -11.50 -8.93
C LYS A 126 -3.87 -11.38 -9.94
N TYR A 127 -3.00 -10.38 -9.77
CA TYR A 127 -1.83 -10.23 -10.62
C TYR A 127 -0.92 -11.46 -10.58
N ARG A 128 -0.62 -12.00 -9.38
CA ARG A 128 0.15 -13.26 -9.24
C ARG A 128 -0.53 -14.43 -9.96
N THR A 129 -1.84 -14.58 -9.82
CA THR A 129 -2.61 -15.63 -10.50
C THR A 129 -2.51 -15.48 -12.03
N VAL A 130 -2.68 -14.27 -12.57
CA VAL A 130 -2.56 -14.03 -14.01
C VAL A 130 -1.15 -14.31 -14.51
N CYS A 131 -0.11 -13.86 -13.80
CA CYS A 131 1.27 -14.17 -14.15
C CYS A 131 1.54 -15.68 -14.19
N ALA A 132 1.02 -16.43 -13.21
CA ALA A 132 1.12 -17.89 -13.21
C ALA A 132 0.44 -18.52 -14.44
N THR A 133 -0.72 -18.02 -14.85
CA THR A 133 -1.42 -18.52 -16.06
C THR A 133 -0.70 -18.16 -17.36
N LEU A 134 0.04 -17.05 -17.39
CA LEU A 134 0.79 -16.59 -18.56
C LEU A 134 2.23 -17.15 -18.61
N GLY A 135 2.64 -17.93 -17.61
CA GLY A 135 4.02 -18.41 -17.48
C GLY A 135 5.04 -17.30 -17.25
N ALA A 136 4.59 -16.11 -16.84
CA ALA A 136 5.44 -14.96 -16.59
C ALA A 136 5.82 -14.90 -15.11
N ARG A 137 7.08 -14.59 -14.81
CA ARG A 137 7.49 -14.35 -13.42
C ARG A 137 6.97 -12.98 -12.97
N PRO A 138 6.09 -12.89 -11.96
CA PRO A 138 5.63 -11.61 -11.45
C PRO A 138 6.81 -10.89 -10.80
N ARG A 139 7.21 -9.76 -11.37
CA ARG A 139 8.11 -8.82 -10.69
C ARG A 139 7.23 -7.91 -9.84
N MET A 140 7.08 -8.24 -8.57
CA MET A 140 6.50 -7.28 -7.62
C MET A 140 7.66 -6.39 -7.19
N ALA A 141 7.63 -5.12 -7.55
CA ALA A 141 8.54 -4.16 -6.94
C ALA A 141 8.16 -4.10 -5.46
N VAL A 142 8.91 -4.81 -4.62
CA VAL A 142 9.00 -4.46 -3.21
C VAL A 142 9.65 -3.08 -3.22
N SER A 143 8.91 -2.08 -2.79
CA SER A 143 9.51 -0.83 -2.34
C SER A 143 10.60 -1.20 -1.35
N SER A 144 11.86 -0.96 -1.73
CA SER A 144 13.01 -1.06 -0.85
C SER A 144 12.94 0.04 0.21
N GLY A 145 11.96 -0.08 1.11
CA GLY A 145 11.83 0.70 2.33
C GLY A 145 12.09 -0.23 3.51
N THR A 146 13.35 -0.28 3.92
CA THR A 146 13.82 -0.68 5.25
C THR A 146 13.28 -2.00 5.82
N ASP A 147 13.89 -3.12 5.42
CA ASP A 147 14.06 -4.30 6.27
C ASP A 147 15.45 -4.91 6.01
N GLN A 148 16.50 -4.14 6.30
CA GLN A 148 17.86 -4.69 6.48
C GLN A 148 18.00 -5.30 7.87
N ASN A 149 17.18 -6.31 8.23
CA ASN A 149 17.49 -7.12 9.41
C ASN A 149 16.86 -8.53 9.44
N GLY A 150 16.74 -9.23 8.30
CA GLY A 150 16.12 -10.56 8.32
C GLY A 150 16.41 -11.54 7.18
N SER A 151 17.27 -11.21 6.22
CA SER A 151 17.53 -12.09 5.06
C SER A 151 19.01 -12.46 4.89
N ALA A 152 19.60 -12.99 5.96
CA ALA A 152 20.86 -13.73 5.88
C ALA A 152 20.67 -15.26 5.98
N ALA A 153 19.45 -15.75 6.21
CA ALA A 153 19.21 -17.17 6.52
C ALA A 153 18.62 -18.03 5.38
N ALA A 154 18.11 -17.43 4.29
CA ALA A 154 17.41 -18.20 3.25
C ALA A 154 18.22 -18.46 1.95
N ALA A 155 19.43 -17.89 1.82
CA ALA A 155 20.25 -18.03 0.61
C ALA A 155 21.26 -19.19 0.62
N ALA A 156 21.25 -20.06 1.65
CA ALA A 156 22.25 -21.12 1.81
C ALA A 156 21.77 -22.54 1.42
N ALA A 157 20.52 -22.75 0.98
CA ALA A 157 19.96 -24.10 0.80
C ALA A 157 19.75 -24.56 -0.67
N GLY A 158 20.22 -23.80 -1.67
CA GLY A 158 19.89 -24.05 -3.08
C GLY A 158 21.05 -24.18 -4.06
N ALA A 159 22.30 -24.37 -3.59
CA ALA A 159 23.50 -24.39 -4.45
C ALA A 159 24.34 -25.67 -4.28
N ALA A 160 23.69 -26.83 -4.27
CA ALA A 160 24.37 -28.12 -4.34
C ALA A 160 23.57 -29.06 -5.26
N GLY A 161 23.89 -29.07 -6.57
CA GLY A 161 23.18 -29.96 -7.49
C GLY A 161 23.53 -29.96 -8.97
N GLU A 162 24.37 -29.05 -9.50
CA GLU A 162 24.62 -28.99 -10.97
C GLU A 162 26.11 -28.90 -11.37
N GLY A 163 27.05 -29.20 -10.48
CA GLY A 163 28.49 -29.08 -10.75
C GLY A 163 29.24 -30.37 -11.16
N GLN A 164 28.59 -31.53 -11.26
CA GLN A 164 29.27 -32.82 -11.46
C GLN A 164 28.96 -33.55 -12.78
N ALA A 165 28.10 -33.01 -13.64
CA ALA A 165 27.79 -33.63 -14.93
C ALA A 165 28.65 -33.13 -16.12
N GLU A 166 29.34 -32.00 -15.99
CA GLU A 166 30.10 -31.40 -17.11
C GLU A 166 31.59 -31.80 -17.13
N ALA A 167 32.16 -32.24 -16.00
CA ALA A 167 33.55 -32.70 -15.94
C ALA A 167 33.78 -34.10 -16.55
N ALA A 168 32.72 -34.92 -16.69
CA ALA A 168 32.84 -36.27 -17.26
C ALA A 168 32.74 -36.29 -18.80
N ARG A 169 32.31 -35.19 -19.44
CA ARG A 169 32.17 -35.12 -20.91
C ARG A 169 33.40 -34.58 -21.63
N ALA A 170 34.32 -33.93 -20.91
CA ALA A 170 35.54 -33.35 -21.47
C ALA A 170 36.75 -34.32 -21.48
N ALA A 171 36.65 -35.50 -20.87
CA ALA A 171 37.74 -36.48 -20.79
C ALA A 171 37.65 -37.62 -21.84
N SER A 172 36.75 -37.51 -22.83
CA SER A 172 36.59 -38.53 -23.90
C SER A 172 36.74 -37.99 -25.33
N LEU A 173 37.20 -36.75 -25.52
CA LEU A 173 37.54 -36.21 -26.83
C LEU A 173 38.84 -35.39 -26.76
N SER A 174 39.95 -36.05 -27.08
CA SER A 174 41.30 -35.58 -27.49
C SER A 174 42.31 -36.62 -26.98
N ILE A 175 43.06 -37.41 -27.79
CA ILE A 175 44.03 -37.03 -28.84
C ILE A 175 44.69 -35.69 -28.57
#